data_AF-A0AA88X0R0-F1
#
_entry.id   AF-A0AA88X0R0-F1
#
_cell.length_a   1.000
_cell.length_b   1.000
_cell.length_c   1.000
_cell.angle_alpha   90.00
_cell.angle_beta   90.00
_cell.angle_gamma   90.00
#
_symmetry.space_group_name_H-M   'P 1'
#
loop_
_entity.id
_entity.type
_entity.pdbx_description
1 polymer ?
#
loop_
_entity_poly.entity_id
_entity_poly.type
_entity_poly.pdbx_seq_one_letter_code
_entity_poly.pdbx_strand_id
1 'polypeptide(L)'
;MVALTSVTPHSSSSYYLHPRFHNTAMESGACCMTSNPVGFSSRRLAMSSMSLGLGIRSAATKQAKSPAEEEWKIKRALLLEKRVRSVDVKEALRLQKENNFVILDVRPEAEFKEAHPPGAINVQIYRLIKEWTAWDIARRAAFAFFGIFAGTEENPEFIQSVESKLDKSSKIIVACASGGTMKPTQNLPEGQQSRSLIAAYLLVLNGYSNVFHLEGGLYTWFKKELPTVFEE
;
A
#
# COMPACT_ATOMS: atom_id res chain seq x y z
N MET A 1 -43.34 8.95 -49.97
CA MET A 1 -43.46 7.48 -49.87
C MET A 1 -42.56 7.03 -48.73
N VAL A 2 -43.16 6.31 -47.75
CA VAL A 2 -42.58 5.32 -46.80
C VAL A 2 -41.51 5.86 -45.81
N ALA A 3 -41.79 6.12 -44.52
CA ALA A 3 -42.25 5.30 -43.37
C ALA A 3 -41.18 4.38 -42.72
N LEU A 4 -40.90 4.65 -41.42
CA LEU A 4 -40.55 3.78 -40.28
C LEU A 4 -39.47 2.67 -40.46
N THR A 5 -38.48 2.53 -39.58
CA THR A 5 -38.64 1.94 -38.24
C THR A 5 -37.33 2.04 -37.44
N SER A 6 -37.43 2.34 -36.14
CA SER A 6 -36.35 2.20 -35.15
C SER A 6 -36.58 0.91 -34.33
N VAL A 7 -35.54 0.09 -34.17
CA VAL A 7 -35.57 -1.17 -33.40
C VAL A 7 -34.67 -1.05 -32.16
N THR A 8 -35.23 -1.42 -31.01
CA THR A 8 -34.63 -1.55 -29.67
C THR A 8 -33.66 -2.73 -29.55
N PRO A 9 -32.87 -2.83 -28.46
CA PRO A 9 -33.16 -3.95 -27.55
C PRO A 9 -33.05 -3.67 -26.04
N HIS A 10 -34.06 -4.21 -25.37
CA HIS A 10 -34.19 -4.82 -24.04
C HIS A 10 -33.32 -4.45 -22.82
N SER A 11 -34.06 -4.00 -21.81
CA SER A 11 -33.79 -4.07 -20.37
C SER A 11 -33.64 -5.51 -19.87
N SER A 12 -32.73 -5.72 -18.92
CA SER A 12 -32.71 -6.88 -18.03
C SER A 12 -32.72 -6.40 -16.58
N SER A 13 -33.85 -6.61 -15.91
CA SER A 13 -33.98 -6.48 -14.45
C SER A 13 -33.44 -7.75 -13.80
N SER A 14 -32.54 -7.61 -12.84
CA SER A 14 -32.09 -8.71 -11.97
C SER A 14 -32.34 -8.33 -10.52
N TYR A 15 -32.95 -9.27 -9.82
CA TYR A 15 -33.66 -9.15 -8.56
C TYR A 15 -32.67 -9.21 -7.40
N TYR A 16 -32.64 -8.19 -6.55
CA TYR A 16 -31.91 -8.23 -5.27
C TYR A 16 -32.79 -8.87 -4.19
N LEU A 17 -32.36 -10.03 -3.71
CA LEU A 17 -32.92 -10.70 -2.53
C LEU A 17 -32.23 -10.18 -1.26
N HIS A 18 -33.00 -9.52 -0.40
CA HIS A 18 -32.66 -9.29 1.01
C HIS A 18 -33.09 -10.50 1.86
N PRO A 19 -32.30 -10.90 2.87
CA PRO A 19 -32.84 -11.64 4.01
C PRO A 19 -33.13 -10.66 5.15
N ARG A 20 -34.41 -10.49 5.47
CA ARG A 20 -34.89 -9.96 6.75
C ARG A 20 -34.89 -11.07 7.80
N PHE A 21 -34.42 -10.71 8.97
CA PHE A 21 -34.64 -11.41 10.23
C PHE A 21 -36.14 -11.63 10.49
N HIS A 22 -36.49 -12.82 10.98
CA HIS A 22 -37.65 -12.99 11.86
C HIS A 22 -37.41 -14.13 12.85
N ASN A 23 -37.46 -13.77 14.14
CA ASN A 23 -37.73 -14.65 15.26
C ASN A 23 -39.18 -15.14 15.18
N THR A 24 -39.39 -16.44 15.45
CA THR A 24 -40.62 -16.90 16.11
C THR A 24 -40.34 -18.14 16.95
N ALA A 25 -40.81 -18.09 18.18
CA ALA A 25 -40.87 -19.19 19.14
C ALA A 25 -42.00 -20.19 18.79
N MET A 26 -41.83 -21.46 19.15
CA MET A 26 -42.90 -22.43 19.50
C MET A 26 -42.25 -23.49 20.41
N GLU A 27 -42.57 -23.49 21.71
CA GLU A 27 -43.66 -24.23 22.37
C GLU A 27 -43.44 -25.74 22.51
N SER A 28 -42.98 -26.09 23.72
CA SER A 28 -43.58 -27.05 24.66
C SER A 28 -44.51 -28.14 24.11
N GLY A 29 -44.06 -29.39 24.25
CA GLY A 29 -44.89 -30.58 24.21
C GLY A 29 -44.32 -31.65 25.14
N ALA A 30 -44.87 -31.74 26.36
CA ALA A 30 -44.59 -32.81 27.30
C ALA A 30 -45.37 -34.08 26.91
N CYS A 31 -44.72 -35.24 26.98
CA CYS A 31 -45.43 -36.50 27.18
C CYS A 31 -44.55 -37.44 28.01
N CYS A 32 -45.09 -37.81 29.15
CA CYS A 32 -44.55 -38.71 30.16
C CYS A 32 -45.07 -40.12 29.92
N MET A 33 -44.19 -41.13 29.93
CA MET A 33 -44.55 -42.50 30.32
C MET A 33 -43.37 -43.18 31.01
N THR A 34 -43.69 -43.72 32.18
CA THR A 34 -42.83 -44.38 33.17
C THR A 34 -42.63 -45.85 32.86
N SER A 35 -41.44 -46.40 33.14
CA SER A 35 -41.29 -47.80 33.56
C SER A 35 -40.11 -47.96 34.54
N ASN A 36 -40.31 -48.86 35.50
CA ASN A 36 -39.64 -48.97 36.80
C ASN A 36 -38.31 -49.75 36.79
N PRO A 37 -37.55 -49.77 37.91
CA PRO A 37 -36.10 -49.88 37.91
C PRO A 37 -35.56 -51.30 38.14
N VAL A 38 -34.32 -51.54 37.72
CA VAL A 38 -33.50 -52.66 38.20
C VAL A 38 -32.26 -52.09 38.88
N GLY A 39 -32.15 -52.37 40.18
CA GLY A 39 -31.06 -51.88 41.01
C GLY A 39 -29.75 -52.59 40.73
N PHE A 40 -28.67 -51.82 40.64
CA PHE A 40 -27.33 -52.31 40.95
C PHE A 40 -26.60 -51.32 41.85
N SER A 41 -25.97 -51.92 42.85
CA SER A 41 -25.32 -51.29 43.98
C SER A 41 -24.00 -50.61 43.59
N SER A 42 -23.79 -49.44 44.19
CA SER A 42 -22.51 -48.87 44.63
C SER A 42 -21.37 -48.72 43.60
N ARG A 43 -21.11 -47.46 43.22
CA ARG A 43 -19.87 -46.73 43.55
C ARG A 43 -20.01 -45.29 43.05
N ARG A 44 -20.14 -44.33 43.98
CA ARG A 44 -19.93 -42.91 43.67
C ARG A 44 -18.45 -42.71 43.38
N LEU A 45 -18.10 -42.60 42.10
CA LEU A 45 -16.86 -41.95 41.71
C LEU A 45 -17.15 -40.45 41.74
N ALA A 46 -16.52 -39.74 42.68
CA ALA A 46 -16.48 -38.30 42.67
C ALA A 46 -15.75 -37.86 41.40
N MET A 47 -16.49 -37.45 40.38
CA MET A 47 -15.94 -36.65 39.29
C MET A 47 -15.64 -35.28 39.87
N SER A 48 -14.40 -35.05 40.31
CA SER A 48 -13.89 -33.70 40.46
C SER A 48 -14.07 -33.01 39.12
N SER A 49 -14.97 -32.02 39.07
CA SER A 49 -15.10 -31.11 37.95
C SER A 49 -13.79 -30.35 37.81
N MET A 50 -12.85 -30.89 37.06
CA MET A 50 -11.76 -30.09 36.53
C MET A 50 -12.43 -29.15 35.54
N SER A 51 -12.73 -27.93 35.99
CA SER A 51 -12.97 -26.81 35.09
C SER A 51 -11.70 -26.67 34.27
N LEU A 52 -11.66 -27.32 33.10
CA LEU A 52 -10.70 -27.00 32.07
C LEU A 52 -10.99 -25.55 31.70
N GLY A 53 -10.27 -24.64 32.36
CA GLY A 53 -10.23 -23.25 31.99
C GLY A 53 -9.84 -23.22 30.53
N LEU A 54 -10.78 -22.79 29.68
CA LEU A 54 -10.53 -22.60 28.27
C LEU A 54 -9.56 -21.42 28.17
N GLY A 55 -8.26 -21.73 28.19
CA GLY A 55 -7.21 -20.76 27.99
C GLY A 55 -7.29 -20.29 26.55
N ILE A 56 -7.96 -19.15 26.33
CA ILE A 56 -7.94 -18.45 25.05
C ILE A 56 -6.49 -18.01 24.84
N ARG A 57 -5.72 -18.83 24.11
CA ARG A 57 -4.42 -18.41 23.60
C ARG A 57 -4.72 -17.41 22.49
N SER A 58 -4.43 -16.15 22.76
CA SER A 58 -4.56 -15.04 21.82
C SER A 58 -4.12 -15.48 20.43
N ALA A 59 -5.04 -15.44 19.47
CA ALA A 59 -4.78 -15.79 18.09
C ALA A 59 -3.60 -14.97 17.59
N ALA A 60 -2.64 -15.64 16.94
CA ALA A 60 -1.38 -15.08 16.46
C ALA A 60 -1.61 -13.74 15.76
N THR A 61 -1.26 -12.65 16.42
CA THR A 61 -1.09 -11.35 15.77
C THR A 61 0.05 -11.54 14.77
N LYS A 62 -0.28 -11.54 13.47
CA LYS A 62 0.74 -11.50 12.42
C LYS A 62 1.70 -10.36 12.75
N GLN A 63 3.00 -10.65 12.67
CA GLN A 63 4.05 -9.66 12.88
C GLN A 63 3.79 -8.45 11.97
N ALA A 64 3.99 -7.23 12.50
CA ALA A 64 3.75 -6.02 11.73
C ALA A 64 4.63 -6.05 10.47
N LYS A 65 4.00 -6.08 9.30
CA LYS A 65 4.70 -6.02 8.01
C LYS A 65 5.51 -4.72 7.97
N SER A 66 6.70 -4.76 7.37
CA SER A 66 7.43 -3.53 7.12
C SER A 66 6.62 -2.64 6.16
N PRO A 67 6.78 -1.30 6.20
CA PRO A 67 6.15 -0.39 5.24
C PRO A 67 6.42 -0.78 3.78
N ALA A 68 7.52 -1.48 3.51
CA ALA A 68 7.87 -2.09 2.22
C ALA A 68 6.84 -3.11 1.72
N GLU A 69 6.46 -4.03 2.61
CA GLU A 69 5.69 -5.25 2.34
C GLU A 69 4.18 -5.02 2.32
N GLU A 70 3.74 -3.83 2.72
CA GLU A 70 2.35 -3.46 2.63
C GLU A 70 1.86 -3.42 1.18
N GLU A 71 0.65 -3.91 0.98
CA GLU A 71 0.01 -3.95 -0.33
C GLU A 71 -0.20 -2.52 -0.84
N TRP A 72 0.03 -2.32 -2.14
CA TRP A 72 -0.13 -1.02 -2.80
C TRP A 72 -1.48 -0.35 -2.48
N LYS A 73 -2.55 -1.15 -2.41
CA LYS A 73 -3.90 -0.68 -2.08
C LYS A 73 -3.95 0.08 -0.75
N ILE A 74 -3.24 -0.38 0.28
CA ILE A 74 -3.19 0.24 1.60
C ILE A 74 -2.41 1.56 1.52
N LYS A 75 -1.23 1.53 0.90
CA LYS A 75 -0.40 2.73 0.70
C LYS A 75 -1.16 3.82 -0.04
N ARG A 76 -1.81 3.44 -1.15
CA ARG A 76 -2.65 4.33 -1.95
C ARG A 76 -3.80 4.92 -1.14
N ALA A 77 -4.50 4.10 -0.36
CA ALA A 77 -5.60 4.58 0.48
C ALA A 77 -5.11 5.66 1.46
N LEU A 78 -3.97 5.44 2.13
CA LEU A 78 -3.39 6.44 3.03
C LEU A 78 -2.99 7.73 2.29
N LEU A 79 -2.34 7.61 1.13
CA LEU A 79 -1.94 8.76 0.33
C LEU A 79 -3.14 9.61 -0.10
N LEU A 80 -4.25 8.97 -0.47
CA LEU A 80 -5.51 9.64 -0.82
C LEU A 80 -6.17 10.28 0.41
N GLU A 81 -6.20 9.58 1.55
CA GLU A 81 -6.71 10.11 2.82
C GLU A 81 -5.96 11.38 3.24
N LYS A 82 -4.63 11.35 3.11
CA LYS A 82 -3.73 12.46 3.44
C LYS A 82 -3.64 13.50 2.33
N ARG A 83 -4.46 13.36 1.27
CA ARG A 83 -4.61 14.32 0.16
C ARG A 83 -3.29 14.61 -0.56
N VAL A 84 -2.41 13.61 -0.69
CA VAL A 84 -1.20 13.74 -1.52
C VAL A 84 -1.63 13.94 -2.96
N ARG A 85 -1.25 15.08 -3.53
CA ARG A 85 -1.63 15.45 -4.90
C ARG A 85 -0.53 15.09 -5.89
N SER A 86 -0.93 14.49 -7.01
CA SER A 86 -0.07 14.35 -8.18
C SER A 86 -0.09 15.64 -9.01
N VAL A 87 1.09 16.11 -9.43
CA VAL A 87 1.27 17.30 -10.25
C VAL A 87 1.98 16.95 -11.57
N ASP A 88 1.62 17.63 -12.66
CA ASP A 88 2.35 17.50 -13.93
C ASP A 88 3.74 18.16 -13.82
N VAL A 89 4.69 17.74 -14.63
CA VAL A 89 6.05 18.29 -14.66
C VAL A 89 6.10 19.80 -14.90
N LYS A 90 5.20 20.38 -15.72
CA LYS A 90 5.14 21.83 -15.94
C LYS A 90 4.61 22.57 -14.72
N GLU A 91 3.62 21.98 -14.06
CA GLU A 91 3.08 22.52 -12.81
C GLU A 91 4.13 22.44 -11.70
N ALA A 92 4.85 21.33 -11.58
CA ALA A 92 5.94 21.16 -10.63
C ALA A 92 7.02 22.24 -10.80
N LEU A 93 7.43 22.53 -12.05
CA LEU A 93 8.36 23.63 -12.33
C LEU A 93 7.81 25.00 -11.88
N ARG A 94 6.51 25.24 -12.13
CA ARG A 94 5.84 26.47 -11.68
C ARG A 94 5.83 26.57 -10.15
N LEU A 95 5.45 25.50 -9.46
CA LEU A 95 5.42 25.42 -7.99
C LEU A 95 6.81 25.59 -7.38
N GLN A 96 7.85 25.04 -8.01
CA GLN A 96 9.24 25.23 -7.59
C GLN A 96 9.63 26.71 -7.63
N LYS A 97 9.31 27.41 -8.74
CA LYS A 97 9.67 28.83 -8.94
C LYS A 97 8.83 29.80 -8.12
N GLU A 98 7.52 29.59 -8.04
CA GLU A 98 6.57 30.57 -7.49
C GLU A 98 6.25 30.32 -6.01
N ASN A 99 6.32 29.07 -5.56
CA ASN A 99 5.82 28.67 -4.23
C ASN A 99 6.88 28.01 -3.34
N ASN A 100 8.14 28.02 -3.76
CA ASN A 100 9.30 27.45 -3.07
C ASN A 100 9.12 25.96 -2.72
N PHE A 101 8.58 25.19 -3.67
CA PHE A 101 8.55 23.74 -3.53
C PHE A 101 9.93 23.15 -3.80
N VAL A 102 10.30 22.16 -3.00
CA VAL A 102 11.54 21.40 -3.20
C VAL A 102 11.21 20.09 -3.90
N ILE A 103 11.93 19.77 -4.96
CA ILE A 103 11.85 18.46 -5.61
C ILE A 103 12.78 17.51 -4.85
N LEU A 104 12.21 16.44 -4.29
CA LEU A 104 12.96 15.36 -3.65
C LEU A 104 13.12 14.22 -4.64
N ASP A 105 14.33 14.05 -5.17
CA ASP A 105 14.68 12.93 -6.04
C ASP A 105 15.06 11.71 -5.20
N VAL A 106 14.31 10.62 -5.35
CA VAL A 106 14.52 9.38 -4.60
C VAL A 106 15.24 8.29 -5.40
N ARG A 107 15.78 8.62 -6.57
CA ARG A 107 16.64 7.73 -7.35
C ARG A 107 18.01 7.54 -6.68
N PRO A 108 18.74 6.46 -7.00
CA PRO A 108 20.15 6.30 -6.67
C PRO A 108 20.97 7.54 -7.04
N GLU A 109 21.99 7.83 -6.24
CA GLU A 109 22.87 8.99 -6.43
C GLU A 109 23.49 9.06 -7.85
N ALA A 110 23.83 7.91 -8.44
CA ALA A 110 24.35 7.86 -9.82
C ALA A 110 23.35 8.43 -10.85
N GLU A 111 22.06 8.04 -10.76
CA GLU A 111 21.01 8.56 -11.66
C GLU A 111 20.76 10.07 -11.44
N PHE A 112 21.03 10.57 -10.23
CA PHE A 112 20.90 11.99 -9.91
C PHE A 112 22.03 12.81 -10.51
N LYS A 113 23.28 12.36 -10.34
CA LYS A 113 24.47 13.02 -10.91
C LYS A 113 24.38 13.15 -12.42
N GLU A 114 23.91 12.10 -13.09
CA GLU A 114 23.73 12.08 -14.55
C GLU A 114 22.76 13.15 -15.06
N ALA A 115 21.67 13.44 -14.34
CA ALA A 115 20.72 14.50 -14.70
C ALA A 115 19.66 14.65 -13.61
N HIS A 116 19.37 15.89 -13.19
CA HIS A 116 18.26 16.18 -12.27
C HIS A 116 17.70 17.60 -12.44
N PRO A 117 16.50 17.91 -11.91
CA PRO A 117 15.97 19.27 -11.91
C PRO A 117 16.82 20.23 -11.06
N PRO A 118 16.99 21.50 -11.46
CA PRO A 118 17.78 22.46 -10.70
C PRO A 118 17.21 22.66 -9.29
N GLY A 119 18.08 22.65 -8.28
CA GLY A 119 17.69 22.80 -6.88
C GLY A 119 16.92 21.61 -6.30
N ALA A 120 16.90 20.46 -6.99
CA ALA A 120 16.40 19.22 -6.42
C ALA A 120 17.36 18.70 -5.34
N ILE A 121 16.82 17.98 -4.36
CA ILE A 121 17.60 17.32 -3.32
C ILE A 121 17.54 15.81 -3.55
N ASN A 122 18.68 15.14 -3.59
CA ASN A 122 18.74 13.69 -3.63
C ASN A 122 18.67 13.08 -2.23
N VAL A 123 17.75 12.13 -2.05
CA VAL A 123 17.74 11.16 -0.95
C VAL A 123 17.24 9.82 -1.48
N GLN A 124 18.17 8.90 -1.73
CA GLN A 124 17.85 7.57 -2.27
C GLN A 124 17.00 6.73 -1.29
N ILE A 125 15.86 6.24 -1.79
CA ILE A 125 15.00 5.31 -1.03
C ILE A 125 15.50 3.87 -1.10
N TYR A 126 16.11 3.48 -2.22
CA TYR A 126 16.74 2.17 -2.39
C TYR A 126 18.24 2.35 -2.59
N ARG A 127 19.02 1.51 -1.92
CA ARG A 127 20.48 1.43 -2.04
C ARG A 127 20.87 0.09 -2.67
N LEU A 128 22.07 0.02 -3.24
CA LEU A 128 22.64 -1.28 -3.62
C LEU A 128 22.86 -2.12 -2.36
N ILE A 129 22.63 -3.43 -2.47
CA ILE A 129 22.96 -4.38 -1.39
C ILE A 129 24.47 -4.28 -1.12
N LYS A 130 24.85 -3.59 -0.04
CA LYS A 130 26.24 -3.39 0.38
C LYS A 130 26.75 -4.57 1.20
N GLU A 131 25.83 -5.26 1.87
CA GLU A 131 26.18 -6.29 2.84
C GLU A 131 26.39 -7.64 2.15
N TRP A 132 27.46 -8.31 2.57
CA TRP A 132 27.82 -9.66 2.14
C TRP A 132 27.46 -10.66 3.22
N THR A 133 26.25 -10.53 3.78
CA THR A 133 25.73 -11.57 4.67
C THR A 133 25.35 -12.81 3.84
N ALA A 134 25.37 -13.99 4.46
CA ALA A 134 24.96 -15.22 3.78
C ALA A 134 23.53 -15.13 3.20
N TRP A 135 22.66 -14.37 3.86
CA TRP A 135 21.30 -14.10 3.41
C TRP A 135 21.27 -13.18 2.17
N ASP A 136 22.08 -12.12 2.15
CA ASP A 136 22.18 -11.21 1.01
C ASP A 136 22.81 -11.89 -0.21
N ILE A 137 23.80 -12.77 0.01
CA ILE A 137 24.38 -13.60 -1.06
C ILE A 137 23.32 -14.53 -1.64
N ALA A 138 22.55 -15.21 -0.79
CA ALA A 138 21.46 -16.08 -1.24
C ALA A 138 20.39 -15.29 -2.02
N ARG A 139 19.99 -14.12 -1.51
CA ARG A 139 19.03 -13.23 -2.17
C ARG A 139 19.56 -12.74 -3.53
N ARG A 140 20.84 -12.35 -3.59
CA ARG A 140 21.50 -11.90 -4.82
C ARG A 140 21.64 -13.02 -5.83
N ALA A 141 21.96 -14.24 -5.38
CA ALA A 141 22.01 -15.43 -6.24
C ALA A 141 20.62 -15.77 -6.80
N ALA A 142 19.57 -15.69 -5.98
CA ALA A 142 18.20 -15.89 -6.43
C ALA A 142 17.80 -14.82 -7.45
N PHE A 143 18.07 -13.54 -7.19
CA PHE A 143 17.82 -12.46 -8.15
C PHE A 143 18.60 -12.64 -9.45
N ALA A 144 19.88 -13.00 -9.38
CA ALA A 144 20.71 -13.29 -10.55
C ALA A 144 20.16 -14.49 -11.37
N PHE A 145 19.62 -15.51 -10.71
CA PHE A 145 18.94 -16.63 -11.38
C PHE A 145 17.72 -16.16 -12.21
N PHE A 146 17.01 -15.14 -11.73
CA PHE A 146 15.93 -14.48 -12.47
C PHE A 146 16.41 -13.32 -13.38
N GLY A 147 17.72 -13.18 -13.62
CA GLY A 147 18.29 -12.15 -14.49
C GLY A 147 18.39 -10.75 -13.87
N ILE A 148 18.16 -10.61 -12.57
CA ILE A 148 18.25 -9.36 -11.82
C ILE A 148 19.62 -9.30 -11.11
N PHE A 149 20.62 -8.71 -11.77
CA PHE A 149 21.99 -8.68 -11.25
C PHE A 149 22.29 -7.49 -10.32
N ALA A 150 21.51 -6.42 -10.42
CA ALA A 150 21.58 -5.23 -9.57
C ALA A 150 20.48 -5.27 -8.50
N GLY A 151 20.63 -6.18 -7.52
CA GLY A 151 19.75 -6.23 -6.37
C GLY A 151 19.80 -4.92 -5.57
N THR A 152 18.64 -4.35 -5.28
CA THR A 152 18.51 -3.17 -4.43
C THR A 152 17.82 -3.54 -3.11
N GLU A 153 18.20 -2.84 -2.06
CA GLU A 153 17.63 -2.94 -0.72
C GLU A 153 17.03 -1.59 -0.34
N GLU A 154 16.03 -1.58 0.54
CA GLU A 154 15.56 -0.35 1.17
C GLU A 154 16.67 0.33 1.98
N ASN A 155 16.69 1.66 1.92
CA ASN A 155 17.63 2.45 2.70
C ASN A 155 17.03 2.75 4.09
N PRO A 156 17.54 2.14 5.19
CA PRO A 156 17.03 2.42 6.53
C PRO A 156 17.26 3.87 6.97
N GLU A 157 18.27 4.53 6.39
CA GLU A 157 18.63 5.92 6.68
C GLU A 157 17.81 6.95 5.89
N PHE A 158 16.81 6.50 5.10
CA PHE A 158 16.04 7.37 4.22
C PHE A 158 15.38 8.53 4.98
N ILE A 159 14.60 8.24 6.02
CA ILE A 159 13.87 9.27 6.77
C ILE A 159 14.82 10.21 7.50
N GLN A 160 15.86 9.68 8.15
CA GLN A 160 16.87 10.50 8.84
C GLN A 160 17.56 11.47 7.88
N SER A 161 17.89 10.98 6.67
CA SER A 161 18.50 11.81 5.62
C SER A 161 17.55 12.89 5.14
N VAL A 162 16.25 12.62 5.01
CA VAL A 162 15.25 13.66 4.68
C VAL A 162 15.13 14.67 5.82
N GLU A 163 15.01 14.24 7.07
CA GLU A 163 14.88 15.12 8.24
C GLU A 163 16.08 16.06 8.39
N SER A 164 17.29 15.62 8.02
CA SER A 164 18.48 16.48 8.04
C SER A 164 18.48 17.61 7.00
N LYS A 165 17.71 17.47 5.91
CA LYS A 165 17.70 18.40 4.77
C LYS A 165 16.39 19.19 4.66
N LEU A 166 15.28 18.65 5.19
CA LEU A 166 13.93 19.15 4.97
C LEU A 166 13.07 19.05 6.24
N ASP A 167 12.51 20.19 6.64
CA ASP A 167 11.52 20.27 7.71
C ASP A 167 10.21 19.56 7.36
N LYS A 168 9.47 19.10 8.37
CA LYS A 168 8.19 18.38 8.21
C LYS A 168 7.08 19.22 7.57
N SER A 169 7.16 20.55 7.69
CA SER A 169 6.23 21.50 7.07
C SER A 169 6.64 21.93 5.65
N SER A 170 7.83 21.56 5.18
CA SER A 170 8.33 21.92 3.87
C SER A 170 7.45 21.38 2.75
N LYS A 171 7.33 22.14 1.67
CA LYS A 171 6.54 21.77 0.50
C LYS A 171 7.38 20.91 -0.42
N ILE A 172 7.07 19.61 -0.48
CA ILE A 172 7.93 18.61 -1.12
C ILE A 172 7.20 18.00 -2.31
N ILE A 173 7.87 17.95 -3.47
CA ILE A 173 7.44 17.19 -4.64
C ILE A 173 8.35 15.97 -4.77
N VAL A 174 7.84 14.79 -4.48
CA VAL A 174 8.62 13.55 -4.55
C VAL A 174 8.67 13.06 -5.99
N ALA A 175 9.88 12.82 -6.48
CA ALA A 175 10.17 12.44 -7.85
C ALA A 175 11.02 11.17 -7.91
N CYS A 176 10.69 10.30 -8.87
CA CYS A 176 11.54 9.19 -9.28
C CYS A 176 11.55 9.12 -10.82
N ALA A 177 12.17 8.10 -11.40
CA ALA A 177 12.26 7.95 -12.85
C ALA A 177 10.89 7.98 -13.56
N SER A 178 9.97 7.07 -13.21
CA SER A 178 8.69 6.89 -13.93
C SER A 178 7.48 7.57 -13.26
N GLY A 179 7.57 7.93 -11.97
CA GLY A 179 6.47 8.54 -11.21
C GLY A 179 5.33 7.58 -10.84
N GLY A 180 4.88 6.70 -11.75
CA GLY A 180 3.68 5.88 -11.51
C GLY A 180 2.42 6.76 -11.41
N THR A 181 1.34 6.21 -10.86
CA THR A 181 0.05 6.93 -10.78
C THR A 181 -0.84 6.42 -9.65
N MET A 182 -1.51 7.35 -8.96
CA MET A 182 -2.60 7.02 -8.01
C MET A 182 -3.97 6.99 -8.69
N LYS A 183 -4.07 7.44 -9.95
CA LYS A 183 -5.32 7.48 -10.70
C LYS A 183 -5.62 6.09 -11.25
N PRO A 184 -6.84 5.56 -11.03
CA PRO A 184 -7.24 4.28 -11.59
C PRO A 184 -7.35 4.38 -13.12
N THR A 185 -6.97 3.33 -13.82
CA THR A 185 -7.15 3.17 -15.27
C THR A 185 -7.80 1.81 -15.55
N GLN A 186 -8.30 1.59 -16.77
CA GLN A 186 -8.96 0.32 -17.13
C GLN A 186 -8.07 -0.91 -16.88
N ASN A 187 -6.76 -0.78 -17.15
CA ASN A 187 -5.80 -1.87 -16.96
C ASN A 187 -5.20 -1.91 -15.55
N LEU A 188 -5.27 -0.80 -14.82
CA LEU A 188 -4.68 -0.63 -13.48
C LEU A 188 -5.73 0.00 -12.55
N PRO A 189 -6.65 -0.79 -11.99
CA PRO A 189 -7.76 -0.27 -11.18
C PRO A 189 -7.29 0.40 -9.89
N GLU A 190 -6.10 0.07 -9.41
CA GLU A 190 -5.48 0.73 -8.25
C GLU A 190 -4.37 1.71 -8.66
N GLY A 191 -4.22 2.01 -9.95
CA GLY A 191 -3.06 2.77 -10.46
C GLY A 191 -1.77 1.95 -10.42
N GLN A 192 -0.62 2.65 -10.44
CA GLN A 192 0.71 2.05 -10.52
C GLN A 192 1.60 2.57 -9.40
N GLN A 193 2.07 1.67 -8.55
CA GLN A 193 3.09 1.97 -7.54
C GLN A 193 4.42 2.34 -8.21
N SER A 194 5.18 3.23 -7.58
CA SER A 194 6.51 3.66 -8.00
C SER A 194 7.39 3.97 -6.79
N ARG A 195 8.70 4.17 -7.02
CA ARG A 195 9.65 4.58 -5.97
C ARG A 195 9.22 5.89 -5.29
N SER A 196 8.73 6.88 -6.06
CA SER A 196 8.26 8.16 -5.53
C SER A 196 6.98 8.04 -4.70
N LEU A 197 6.07 7.14 -5.06
CA LEU A 197 4.85 6.91 -4.29
C LEU A 197 5.14 6.18 -2.96
N ILE A 198 6.10 5.25 -2.96
CA ILE A 198 6.56 4.61 -1.73
C ILE A 198 7.25 5.63 -0.82
N ALA A 199 8.11 6.48 -1.38
CA ALA A 199 8.74 7.57 -0.63
C ALA A 199 7.71 8.55 -0.05
N ALA A 200 6.72 8.96 -0.85
CA ALA A 200 5.63 9.81 -0.38
C ALA A 200 4.86 9.16 0.79
N TYR A 201 4.62 7.85 0.71
CA TYR A 201 3.99 7.09 1.78
C TYR A 201 4.80 7.14 3.08
N LEU A 202 6.11 6.89 2.99
CA LEU A 202 7.01 6.96 4.15
C LEU A 202 7.06 8.38 4.76
N LEU A 203 7.11 9.42 3.93
CA LEU A 203 7.09 10.81 4.41
C LEU A 203 5.80 11.12 5.16
N VAL A 204 4.66 10.75 4.59
CA VAL A 204 3.35 10.96 5.21
C VAL A 204 3.22 10.22 6.55
N LEU A 205 3.71 8.98 6.64
CA LEU A 205 3.78 8.23 7.89
C LEU A 205 4.63 8.93 8.95
N ASN A 206 5.70 9.61 8.55
CA ASN A 206 6.63 10.33 9.44
C ASN A 206 6.22 11.78 9.72
N GLY A 207 4.98 12.16 9.37
CA GLY A 207 4.38 13.43 9.76
C GLY A 207 4.61 14.60 8.79
N TYR A 208 5.11 14.33 7.58
CA TYR A 208 5.21 15.38 6.55
C TYR A 208 3.83 15.73 6.02
N SER A 209 3.46 17.02 6.09
CA SER A 209 2.09 17.46 5.79
C SER A 209 1.90 17.94 4.34
N ASN A 210 2.96 18.45 3.71
CA ASN A 210 2.90 19.09 2.40
C ASN A 210 3.61 18.25 1.33
N VAL A 211 3.17 17.00 1.17
CA VAL A 211 3.76 16.04 0.22
C VAL A 211 2.96 16.01 -1.07
N PHE A 212 3.67 16.15 -2.18
CA PHE A 212 3.18 16.10 -3.55
C PHE A 212 3.95 15.05 -4.33
N HIS A 213 3.36 14.56 -5.40
CA HIS A 213 3.90 13.51 -6.22
C HIS A 213 4.09 13.98 -7.68
N LEU A 214 5.27 13.75 -8.26
CA LEU A 214 5.53 14.11 -9.66
C LEU A 214 4.95 13.06 -10.63
N GLU A 215 3.85 13.38 -11.29
CA GLU A 215 3.21 12.49 -12.27
C GLU A 215 4.08 12.33 -13.53
N GLY A 216 4.24 11.09 -14.00
CA GLY A 216 5.12 10.77 -15.13
C GLY A 216 6.62 10.80 -14.82
N GLY A 217 6.99 11.20 -13.59
CA GLY A 217 8.37 11.19 -13.10
C GLY A 217 9.34 12.05 -13.90
N LEU A 218 10.63 11.83 -13.64
CA LEU A 218 11.72 12.57 -14.26
C LEU A 218 11.93 12.21 -15.73
N TYR A 219 11.54 11.02 -16.17
CA TYR A 219 11.52 10.70 -17.60
C TYR A 219 10.63 11.67 -18.39
N THR A 220 9.47 12.03 -17.85
CA THR A 220 8.60 13.02 -18.48
C THR A 220 9.18 14.42 -18.38
N TRP A 221 9.88 14.74 -17.29
CA TRP A 221 10.58 16.02 -17.12
C TRP A 221 11.62 16.24 -18.21
N PHE A 222 12.49 15.25 -18.42
CA PHE A 222 13.54 15.30 -19.44
C PHE A 222 12.96 15.25 -20.85
N LYS A 223 11.93 14.42 -21.10
CA LYS A 223 11.24 14.35 -22.39
C LYS A 223 10.59 15.68 -22.80
N LYS A 224 10.13 16.48 -21.83
CA LYS A 224 9.58 17.82 -22.07
C LYS A 224 10.66 18.91 -22.09
N GLU A 225 11.94 18.55 -22.06
CA GLU A 225 13.10 19.46 -22.14
C GLU A 225 13.04 20.58 -21.08
N LEU A 226 12.55 20.23 -19.88
CA LEU A 226 12.53 21.16 -18.76
C LEU A 226 13.95 21.38 -18.21
N PRO A 227 14.20 22.49 -17.49
CA PRO A 227 15.52 22.79 -16.95
C PRO A 227 16.11 21.61 -16.18
N THR A 228 17.34 21.25 -16.52
CA THR A 228 18.06 20.09 -16.00
C THR A 228 19.51 20.46 -15.77
N VAL A 229 20.09 19.94 -14.69
CA VAL A 229 21.47 20.14 -14.28
C VAL A 229 22.16 18.78 -14.13
N PHE A 230 23.49 18.82 -14.12
CA PHE A 230 24.39 17.67 -14.10
C PHE A 230 25.39 17.91 -12.97
N GLU A 231 25.70 16.87 -12.19
CA GLU A 231 26.73 16.91 -11.16
C GLU A 231 27.86 15.93 -11.53
N GLU A 232 29.11 16.37 -11.39
CA GLU A 232 30.31 15.55 -11.59
C GLU A 232 30.69 14.78 -10.31
#